data_AF-A0A941PJZ0-F1
#
_entry.id   AF-A0A941PJZ0-F1
#
_cell.length_a   1.000
_cell.length_b   1.000
_cell.length_c   1.000
_cell.angle_alpha   90.00
_cell.angle_beta   90.00
_cell.angle_gamma   90.00
#
_symmetry.space_group_name_H-M   'P 1'
#
loop_
_entity.id
_entity.type
_entity.pdbx_description
1 polymer ?
#
loop_
_entity_poly.entity_id
_entity_poly.type
_entity_poly.pdbx_seq_one_letter_code
_entity_poly.pdbx_strand_id
1 'polypeptide(L)'
;FEELQRFGISRRIAGFVLPLGYSFNLDGSMMYCTFAVIFIAQVYGIELSIVQQVSMLLLLMVTSKGMAGVPRASLVVIAATLTQFGMPEAGLLLILGVDHFLDMGRSATNVVGNSVATAVVAKWEGELGPERAIVMPGELAPVLEDAGDREI
;
A
#
# COMPACT_ATOMS: atom_id res chain seq x y z
N PHE A 1 12.30 0.84 7.02
CA PHE A 1 12.71 1.46 8.29
C PHE A 1 14.07 2.11 8.18
N GLU A 2 15.13 1.34 7.94
CA GLU A 2 16.51 1.84 7.86
C GLU A 2 16.68 2.93 6.79
N GLU A 3 16.14 2.71 5.60
CA GLU A 3 16.20 3.70 4.52
C GLU A 3 15.49 5.03 4.86
N LEU A 4 14.39 4.99 5.62
CA LEU A 4 13.71 6.22 6.08
C LEU A 4 14.54 6.97 7.12
N GLN A 5 15.26 6.26 7.99
CA GLN A 5 16.18 6.86 8.97
C GLN A 5 17.41 7.45 8.29
N ARG A 6 17.91 6.81 7.23
CA ARG A 6 18.95 7.35 6.35
C ARG A 6 18.48 8.61 5.63
N PHE A 7 17.23 8.63 5.18
CA PHE A 7 16.60 9.82 4.61
C PHE A 7 16.40 10.98 5.61
N GLY A 8 16.67 10.76 6.90
CA GLY A 8 16.59 11.80 7.94
C GLY A 8 15.29 11.82 8.73
N ILE A 9 14.42 10.81 8.56
CA ILE A 9 13.17 10.69 9.33
C ILE A 9 13.49 10.10 10.72
N SER A 10 12.96 10.72 11.77
CA SER A 10 13.17 10.25 13.13
C SER A 10 12.58 8.84 13.38
N ARG A 11 13.22 8.09 14.29
CA ARG A 11 12.79 6.72 14.65
C ARG A 11 11.36 6.70 15.19
N ARG A 12 10.93 7.77 15.89
CA ARG A 12 9.57 7.92 16.40
C ARG A 12 8.54 7.97 15.26
N ILE A 13 8.74 8.86 14.27
CA ILE A 13 7.82 9.00 13.14
C ILE A 13 7.81 7.73 12.30
N ALA A 14 8.98 7.20 11.92
CA ALA A 14 9.06 5.97 11.14
C ALA A 14 8.43 4.78 11.89
N GLY A 15 8.69 4.66 13.20
CA GLY A 15 8.19 3.64 14.12
C GLY A 15 6.67 3.56 14.21
N PHE A 16 5.99 4.69 14.02
CA PHE A 16 4.54 4.78 14.15
C PHE A 16 3.84 4.82 12.78
N VAL A 17 4.27 5.70 11.89
CA VAL A 17 3.57 5.98 10.63
C VAL A 17 3.71 4.81 9.64
N LEU A 18 4.88 4.19 9.54
CA LEU A 18 5.11 3.14 8.55
C LEU A 18 4.30 1.86 8.84
N PRO A 19 4.24 1.32 10.07
CA PRO A 19 3.38 0.17 10.39
C PRO A 19 1.89 0.46 10.19
N LEU A 20 1.44 1.67 10.55
CA LEU A 20 0.06 2.10 10.31
C LEU A 20 -0.25 2.18 8.81
N GLY A 21 0.68 2.75 8.03
CA GLY A 21 0.58 2.83 6.58
C GLY A 21 0.42 1.46 5.92
N TYR A 22 1.23 0.47 6.32
CA TYR A 22 1.10 -0.90 5.77
C TYR A 22 -0.23 -1.58 6.10
N SER A 23 -0.93 -1.14 7.14
CA SER A 23 -2.23 -1.69 7.48
C SER A 23 -3.38 -0.95 6.79
N PHE A 24 -3.31 0.38 6.75
CA PHE A 24 -4.45 1.22 6.37
C PHE A 24 -4.32 1.89 5.00
N ASN A 25 -3.10 2.02 4.47
CA ASN A 25 -2.80 2.62 3.18
C ASN A 25 -2.29 1.55 2.20
N LEU A 26 -3.26 0.82 1.66
CA LEU A 26 -3.09 -0.26 0.67
C LEU A 26 -3.52 0.20 -0.73
N ASP A 27 -3.13 1.42 -1.12
CA ASP A 27 -3.61 2.06 -2.35
C ASP A 27 -3.26 1.29 -3.63
N GLY A 28 -2.05 0.75 -3.74
CA GLY A 28 -1.63 -0.11 -4.84
C GLY A 28 -2.51 -1.36 -4.95
N SER A 29 -2.85 -1.98 -3.81
CA SER A 29 -3.74 -3.13 -3.76
C SER A 29 -5.16 -2.77 -4.22
N MET A 30 -5.64 -1.58 -3.86
CA MET A 30 -6.99 -1.14 -4.23
C MET A 30 -7.12 -0.69 -5.67
N MET A 31 -6.09 -0.03 -6.22
CA MET A 31 -6.02 0.26 -7.65
C MET A 31 -6.09 -1.05 -8.43
N TYR A 32 -5.31 -2.06 -8.03
CA TYR A 32 -5.35 -3.37 -8.66
C TYR A 32 -6.75 -4.00 -8.58
N CYS A 33 -7.36 -4.12 -7.40
CA CYS A 33 -8.69 -4.73 -7.26
C CYS A 33 -9.74 -4.01 -8.12
N THR A 34 -9.70 -2.68 -8.16
CA THR A 34 -10.62 -1.86 -8.96
C THR A 34 -10.44 -2.14 -10.45
N PHE A 35 -9.22 -2.02 -10.96
CA PHE A 35 -8.94 -2.25 -12.38
C PHE A 35 -9.18 -3.70 -12.79
N ALA A 36 -8.87 -4.66 -11.92
CA ALA A 36 -9.15 -6.07 -12.12
C ALA A 36 -10.65 -6.34 -12.33
N VAL A 37 -11.50 -5.81 -11.46
CA VAL A 37 -12.95 -6.01 -11.56
C VAL A 37 -13.52 -5.33 -12.82
N ILE A 38 -13.07 -4.11 -13.13
CA ILE A 38 -13.49 -3.40 -14.36
C ILE A 38 -13.03 -4.16 -15.61
N PHE A 39 -11.79 -4.66 -15.63
CA PHE A 39 -11.27 -5.46 -16.73
C PHE A 39 -12.11 -6.73 -16.95
N ILE A 40 -12.45 -7.45 -15.87
CA ILE A 40 -13.31 -8.63 -15.95
C ILE A 40 -14.69 -8.24 -16.51
N ALA A 41 -15.30 -7.17 -15.99
CA ALA A 41 -16.58 -6.69 -16.50
C ALA A 41 -16.53 -6.44 -18.02
N GLN A 42 -15.47 -5.79 -18.50
CA GLN A 42 -15.27 -5.53 -19.93
C GLN A 42 -15.08 -6.81 -20.75
N VAL A 43 -14.31 -7.78 -20.26
CA VAL A 43 -14.10 -9.07 -20.95
C VAL A 43 -15.41 -9.85 -21.10
N TYR A 44 -16.28 -9.81 -20.09
CA TYR A 44 -17.59 -10.45 -20.13
C TYR A 44 -18.66 -9.61 -20.86
N GLY A 45 -18.32 -8.42 -21.35
CA GLY A 45 -19.29 -7.52 -21.98
C GLY A 45 -20.36 -7.00 -21.02
N ILE A 46 -20.06 -6.93 -19.72
CA ILE A 46 -20.95 -6.43 -18.68
C ILE A 46 -20.72 -4.92 -18.56
N GLU A 47 -21.71 -4.14 -18.97
CA GLU A 47 -21.67 -2.69 -18.81
C GLU A 47 -21.99 -2.30 -17.36
N LEU A 48 -21.07 -1.56 -16.74
CA LEU A 48 -21.25 -0.97 -15.42
C LEU A 48 -21.66 0.47 -15.57
N SER A 49 -22.85 0.81 -15.08
CA SER A 49 -23.29 2.21 -14.95
C SER A 49 -22.35 3.00 -14.02
N ILE A 50 -22.32 4.33 -14.17
CA ILE A 50 -21.54 5.22 -13.30
C ILE A 50 -21.89 4.98 -11.82
N VAL A 51 -23.17 4.75 -11.51
CA VAL A 51 -23.62 4.47 -10.13
C VAL A 51 -23.01 3.17 -9.61
N GLN A 52 -22.94 2.12 -10.43
CA GLN A 52 -22.30 0.86 -10.05
C GLN A 52 -20.79 1.03 -9.87
N GLN A 53 -20.12 1.77 -10.75
CA GLN A 53 -18.69 2.04 -10.63
C GLN A 53 -18.36 2.82 -9.35
N VAL A 54 -19.12 3.87 -9.03
CA VAL A 54 -18.95 4.65 -7.79
C VAL A 54 -19.24 3.79 -6.57
N SER A 55 -20.33 3.01 -6.58
CA SER A 55 -20.67 2.10 -5.48
C SER A 55 -19.58 1.05 -5.25
N MET A 56 -19.00 0.52 -6.33
CA MET A 56 -17.90 -0.44 -6.28
C MET A 56 -16.64 0.21 -5.69
N LEU A 57 -16.28 1.41 -6.13
CA LEU A 57 -15.17 2.17 -5.56
C LEU A 57 -15.35 2.39 -4.05
N LEU A 58 -16.55 2.75 -3.61
CA LEU A 58 -16.86 2.94 -2.19
C LEU A 58 -16.74 1.63 -1.40
N LEU A 59 -17.30 0.54 -1.93
CA LEU A 59 -17.18 -0.79 -1.32
C LEU A 59 -15.71 -1.18 -1.16
N LEU A 60 -14.97 -1.10 -2.26
CA LEU A 60 -13.54 -1.40 -2.29
C LEU A 60 -12.76 -0.53 -1.31
N MET A 61 -13.07 0.77 -1.22
CA MET A 61 -12.44 1.69 -0.26
C MET A 61 -12.70 1.26 1.20
N VAL A 62 -13.90 0.79 1.52
CA VAL A 62 -14.21 0.29 2.88
C VAL A 62 -13.50 -1.02 3.14
N THR A 63 -13.60 -1.98 2.22
CA THR A 63 -13.02 -3.33 2.36
C THR A 63 -11.50 -3.31 2.42
N SER A 64 -10.84 -2.29 1.85
CA SER A 64 -9.37 -2.21 1.80
C SER A 64 -8.69 -2.36 3.16
N LYS A 65 -9.32 -1.83 4.22
CA LYS A 65 -8.76 -1.82 5.58
C LYS A 65 -8.77 -3.21 6.23
N GLY A 66 -9.57 -4.13 5.70
CA GLY A 66 -9.62 -5.52 6.15
C GLY A 66 -8.60 -6.44 5.47
N MET A 67 -7.82 -5.94 4.50
CA MET A 67 -6.85 -6.78 3.77
C MET A 67 -5.49 -6.92 4.48
N ALA A 68 -5.18 -6.05 5.44
CA ALA A 68 -3.89 -6.02 6.11
C ALA A 68 -3.54 -7.39 6.72
N GLY A 69 -2.37 -7.92 6.37
CA GLY A 69 -1.86 -9.18 6.92
C GLY A 69 -2.56 -10.45 6.41
N VAL A 70 -3.52 -10.35 5.49
CA VAL A 70 -4.19 -11.52 4.92
C VAL A 70 -3.49 -11.94 3.61
N PRO A 71 -2.91 -13.15 3.54
CA PRO A 71 -2.28 -13.64 2.32
C PRO A 71 -3.26 -13.67 1.16
N ARG A 72 -2.87 -13.12 -0.01
CA ARG A 72 -3.70 -13.08 -1.23
C ARG A 72 -5.08 -12.44 -1.04
N ALA A 73 -5.25 -11.56 -0.05
CA ALA A 73 -6.51 -10.88 0.26
C ALA A 73 -7.19 -10.27 -0.97
N SER A 74 -6.41 -9.68 -1.86
CA SER A 74 -6.88 -9.09 -3.11
C SER A 74 -7.69 -10.03 -4.01
N LEU A 75 -7.33 -11.32 -4.12
CA LEU A 75 -8.06 -12.26 -4.96
C LEU A 75 -9.42 -12.58 -4.34
N VAL A 76 -9.45 -12.68 -3.01
CA VAL A 76 -10.69 -12.85 -2.24
C VAL A 76 -11.58 -11.61 -2.41
N VAL A 77 -11.02 -10.41 -2.32
CA VAL A 77 -11.75 -9.15 -2.51
C VAL A 77 -12.28 -9.02 -3.93
N ILE A 78 -11.49 -9.36 -4.95
CA ILE A 78 -11.95 -9.37 -6.35
C ILE A 78 -13.11 -10.36 -6.50
N ALA A 79 -12.95 -11.60 -6.04
CA ALA A 79 -14.00 -12.62 -6.12
C ALA A 79 -15.30 -12.15 -5.46
N ALA A 80 -15.22 -11.64 -4.22
CA ALA A 80 -16.36 -11.10 -3.50
C ALA A 80 -17.00 -9.92 -4.23
N THR A 81 -16.21 -9.04 -4.84
CA THR A 81 -16.71 -7.90 -5.61
C THR A 81 -17.41 -8.36 -6.89
N LEU A 82 -16.89 -9.37 -7.59
CA LEU A 82 -17.57 -9.94 -8.76
C LEU A 82 -18.94 -10.48 -8.37
N THR A 83 -19.02 -11.32 -7.33
CA THR A 83 -20.29 -11.87 -6.83
C THR A 83 -21.26 -10.76 -6.41
N GLN A 84 -20.79 -9.74 -5.68
CA GLN A 84 -21.61 -8.62 -5.21
C GLN A 84 -22.27 -7.83 -6.34
N PHE A 85 -21.63 -7.74 -7.49
CA PHE A 85 -22.13 -7.03 -8.67
C PHE A 85 -22.72 -7.97 -9.74
N GLY A 86 -22.97 -9.24 -9.40
CA GLY A 86 -23.61 -10.22 -10.28
C GLY A 86 -22.74 -10.69 -11.45
N MET A 87 -21.41 -10.54 -11.32
CA MET A 87 -20.45 -10.97 -12.34
C MET A 87 -19.97 -12.41 -12.09
N PRO A 88 -19.61 -13.17 -13.14
CA PRO A 88 -19.10 -14.52 -12.99
C PRO A 88 -17.76 -14.56 -12.25
N GLU A 89 -17.71 -15.31 -11.13
CA GLU A 89 -16.48 -15.49 -10.33
C GLU A 89 -15.35 -16.15 -11.11
N ALA A 90 -15.71 -16.95 -12.12
CA ALA A 90 -14.76 -17.58 -13.04
C ALA A 90 -13.85 -16.56 -13.75
N GLY A 91 -14.25 -15.28 -13.84
CA GLY A 91 -13.40 -14.21 -14.34
C GLY A 91 -12.11 -14.02 -13.57
N LEU A 92 -12.07 -14.42 -12.29
CA LEU A 92 -10.85 -14.40 -11.48
C LEU A 92 -9.72 -15.24 -12.11
N LEU A 93 -10.06 -16.31 -12.83
CA LEU A 93 -9.08 -17.18 -13.50
C LEU A 93 -8.25 -16.42 -14.54
N LEU A 94 -8.80 -15.37 -15.15
CA LEU A 94 -8.09 -14.53 -16.11
C LEU A 94 -6.92 -13.77 -15.47
N ILE A 95 -7.03 -13.45 -14.18
CA ILE A 95 -6.05 -12.64 -13.45
C ILE A 95 -5.07 -13.51 -12.69
N LEU A 96 -5.49 -14.70 -12.26
CA LEU A 96 -4.64 -15.67 -11.54
C LEU A 96 -3.29 -15.94 -12.21
N GLY A 97 -3.25 -15.95 -13.55
CA GLY A 97 -2.01 -16.16 -14.32
C GLY A 97 -1.00 -15.02 -14.21
N VAL A 98 -1.46 -13.79 -13.94
CA VAL A 98 -0.61 -12.59 -13.84
C VAL A 98 -0.51 -12.05 -12.41
N ASP A 99 -1.34 -12.53 -11.49
CA ASP A 99 -1.46 -12.03 -10.12
C ASP A 99 -0.11 -12.04 -9.39
N HIS A 100 0.74 -13.03 -9.63
CA HIS A 100 2.06 -13.09 -9.01
C HIS A 100 2.96 -11.89 -9.40
N PHE A 101 2.95 -11.51 -10.67
CA PHE A 101 3.69 -10.35 -11.15
C PHE A 101 3.07 -9.05 -10.61
N LEU A 102 1.74 -8.96 -10.63
CA LEU A 102 1.01 -7.79 -10.14
C LEU A 102 1.10 -7.65 -8.61
N ASP A 103 1.30 -8.72 -7.86
CA ASP A 103 1.56 -8.71 -6.41
C ASP A 103 2.83 -7.95 -6.06
N MET A 104 3.90 -8.16 -6.83
CA MET A 104 5.14 -7.40 -6.66
C MET A 104 4.92 -5.91 -6.94
N GLY A 105 4.20 -5.57 -8.01
CA GLY A 105 3.88 -4.18 -8.36
C GLY A 105 3.02 -3.46 -7.31
N ARG A 106 2.03 -4.15 -6.74
CA ARG A 106 1.20 -3.64 -5.64
C ARG A 106 2.03 -3.35 -4.41
N SER A 107 2.85 -4.32 -4.01
CA SER A 107 3.73 -4.21 -2.85
C SER A 107 4.69 -3.04 -3.02
N ALA A 108 5.32 -2.90 -4.19
CA ALA A 108 6.20 -1.78 -4.50
C ALA A 108 5.48 -0.42 -4.40
N THR A 109 4.29 -0.31 -4.98
CA THR A 109 3.50 0.94 -4.96
C THR A 109 3.08 1.31 -3.53
N ASN A 110 2.64 0.33 -2.73
CA ASN A 110 2.30 0.55 -1.32
C ASN A 110 3.53 0.99 -0.51
N VAL A 111 4.69 0.39 -0.74
CA VAL A 111 5.94 0.76 -0.06
C VAL A 111 6.33 2.20 -0.41
N VAL A 112 6.27 2.58 -1.68
CA VAL A 112 6.57 3.96 -2.12
C VAL A 112 5.59 4.95 -1.50
N GLY A 113 4.29 4.70 -1.60
CA GLY A 113 3.25 5.59 -1.04
C GLY A 113 3.40 5.79 0.46
N ASN A 114 3.64 4.71 1.21
CA ASN A 114 3.83 4.78 2.66
C ASN A 114 5.15 5.47 3.04
N SER A 115 6.21 5.29 2.25
CA SER A 115 7.48 5.98 2.46
C SER A 115 7.33 7.50 2.27
N VAL A 116 6.65 7.91 1.19
CA VAL A 116 6.35 9.32 0.92
C VAL A 116 5.45 9.92 2.00
N ALA A 117 4.38 9.22 2.39
CA ALA A 117 3.50 9.67 3.48
C ALA A 117 4.28 9.85 4.79
N THR A 118 5.18 8.92 5.12
CA THR A 118 6.04 9.02 6.30
C THR A 118 6.95 10.23 6.24
N ALA A 119 7.55 10.52 5.07
CA ALA A 119 8.39 11.71 4.88
C ALA A 119 7.59 13.02 5.01
N VAL A 120 6.37 13.07 4.46
CA VAL A 120 5.47 14.22 4.57
C VAL A 120 5.09 14.47 6.03
N VAL A 121 4.72 13.44 6.79
CA VAL A 121 4.41 13.56 8.22
C VAL A 121 5.65 14.02 9.00
N ALA A 122 6.83 13.45 8.74
CA ALA A 122 8.07 13.87 9.39
C ALA A 122 8.34 15.37 9.16
N LYS A 123 8.12 15.85 7.93
CA LYS A 123 8.29 17.28 7.60
C LYS A 123 7.26 18.15 8.33
N TRP A 124 6.01 17.74 8.41
CA TRP A 124 4.95 18.49 9.12
C TRP A 124 5.19 18.57 10.62
N GLU A 125 5.73 17.51 11.22
CA GLU A 125 6.09 17.47 12.65
C GLU A 125 7.43 18.13 12.97
N GLY A 126 8.17 18.65 11.97
CA GLY A 126 9.50 19.24 12.17
C GLY A 126 10.59 18.20 12.50
N GLU A 127 10.32 16.92 12.27
CA GLU A 127 11.13 15.75 12.60
C GLU A 127 11.87 15.18 11.36
N LEU A 128 11.91 15.95 10.27
CA LEU A 128 12.72 15.67 9.10
C LEU A 128 14.07 16.38 9.23
N GLY A 129 15.09 15.61 9.62
CA GLY A 129 16.46 16.10 9.71
C GLY A 129 17.08 16.40 8.35
N PRO A 130 18.28 17.01 8.32
CA PRO A 130 19.05 17.14 7.07
C PRO A 130 19.26 15.76 6.45
N GLU A 131 19.13 15.68 5.12
CA GLU A 131 19.39 14.46 4.36
C GLU A 131 20.79 13.93 4.73
N ARG A 132 20.84 12.75 5.37
CA ARG A 132 22.13 12.17 5.76
C ARG A 132 22.78 11.61 4.51
N ALA A 133 24.08 11.85 4.35
CA ALA A 133 24.85 11.34 3.23
C ALA A 133 24.58 9.84 3.04
N ILE A 134 24.30 9.43 1.80
CA ILE A 134 24.08 8.04 1.42
C ILE A 134 25.36 7.27 1.79
N VAL A 135 25.29 6.48 2.85
CA VAL A 135 26.35 5.56 3.23
C VAL A 135 26.26 4.37 2.28
N MET A 136 27.31 4.16 1.46
CA MET A 136 27.32 3.14 0.41
C MET A 136 27.14 1.73 1.01
N PRO A 137 26.56 0.76 0.25
CA PRO A 137 26.41 -0.60 0.73
C PRO A 137 27.78 -1.18 1.14
N GLY A 138 27.96 -1.43 2.45
CA GLY A 138 29.22 -1.93 3.02
C GLY A 138 29.88 -0.99 4.04
N GLU A 139 29.46 0.27 4.12
CA GLU A 139 29.88 1.16 5.20
C GLU A 139 28.85 1.15 6.34
N LEU A 140 29.33 0.95 7.57
CA LEU A 140 28.52 1.12 8.77
C LEU A 140 28.12 2.59 8.85
N ALA A 141 26.81 2.85 8.80
CA ALA A 141 26.31 4.16 9.17
C ALA A 141 26.82 4.49 10.58
N PRO A 142 27.29 5.73 10.83
CA PRO A 142 27.75 6.09 12.16
C PRO A 142 26.65 5.78 13.17
N VAL A 143 26.98 4.96 14.17
CA VAL A 143 26.07 4.65 15.26
C VAL A 143 25.75 5.97 15.95
N LEU A 144 24.51 6.41 15.81
CA LEU A 144 24.06 7.58 16.55
C LEU A 144 23.75 7.13 17.97
N GLU A 145 24.52 7.64 18.92
CA GLU A 145 24.05 7.77 20.30
C GLU A 145 22.71 8.49 20.27
N ASP A 146 21.73 7.89 20.94
CA ASP A 146 20.40 8.44 21.09
C ASP A 146 20.53 9.82 21.75
N ALA A 147 20.17 10.88 21.02
CA ALA A 147 20.09 12.22 21.61
C ALA A 147 18.92 12.33 22.61
N GLY A 148 18.20 11.22 22.86
CA GLY A 148 17.18 11.09 23.90
C GLY A 148 17.70 10.75 25.32
N ASP A 149 18.99 10.38 25.48
CA ASP A 149 19.55 10.02 26.81
C ASP A 149 20.42 11.14 27.42
N ARG A 150 20.17 12.40 27.04
CA ARG A 150 20.70 13.56 27.76
C ARG A 150 19.51 14.34 28.35
N GLU A 151 19.28 14.10 29.65
CA GLU A 151 18.28 14.73 30.54
C GLU A 151 16.84 14.22 30.27
N ILE A 152 16.17 13.43 31.13
CA ILE A 152 16.14 13.25 32.59
C ILE A 152 15.82 11.78 32.90
#